data_AF-A0A9X5HA31-F1
#
_entry.id   AF-A0A9X5HA31-F1
#
_cell.length_a   1.000
_cell.length_b   1.000
_cell.length_c   1.000
_cell.angle_alpha   90.00
_cell.angle_beta   90.00
_cell.angle_gamma   90.00
#
_symmetry.space_group_name_H-M   'P 1'
#
loop_
_entity.id
_entity.type
_entity.pdbx_description
1 polymer ?
#
loop_
_entity_poly.entity_id
_entity_poly.type
_entity_poly.pdbx_seq_one_letter_code
_entity_poly.pdbx_strand_id
1 'polypeptide(L)'
;TVNAVAGVDEAVEHANASRYALGAAVFCGSGRTGAAIAARLRAGAVSVNSVLGFAAVPALPFGGSKDSGFGRIHGEEGLRAFTSVQSVTVQRFAPAIALTSFAVPAATRERAVRLARALHRRR
;
A
#
# COMPACT_ATOMS: atom_id res chain seq x y z
N THR A 1 -16.98 26.03 -10.90
CA THR A 1 -18.44 25.90 -10.63
C THR A 1 -18.64 25.85 -9.12
N VAL A 2 -19.81 26.25 -8.65
CA VAL A 2 -20.20 26.15 -7.23
C VAL A 2 -21.46 25.31 -7.17
N ASN A 3 -21.42 24.20 -6.45
CA ASN A 3 -22.55 23.30 -6.27
C ASN A 3 -23.03 23.42 -4.83
N ALA A 4 -24.22 23.96 -4.62
CA ALA A 4 -24.84 24.00 -3.31
C ALA A 4 -25.37 22.60 -2.94
N VAL A 5 -25.23 22.24 -1.66
CA VAL A 5 -25.68 20.97 -1.08
C VAL A 5 -26.34 21.26 0.26
N ALA A 6 -27.24 20.40 0.72
CA ALA A 6 -28.03 20.58 1.94
C ALA A 6 -27.20 20.47 3.22
N GLY A 7 -26.03 19.80 3.16
CA GLY A 7 -25.17 19.64 4.32
C GLY A 7 -23.86 18.93 4.05
N VAL A 8 -23.11 18.70 5.12
CA VAL A 8 -21.79 18.06 5.10
C VAL A 8 -21.84 16.63 4.58
N ASP A 9 -22.91 15.88 4.89
CA ASP A 9 -23.03 14.48 4.47
C ASP A 9 -23.15 14.37 2.95
N GLU A 10 -24.05 15.14 2.36
CA GLU A 10 -24.20 15.26 0.90
C GLU A 10 -22.91 15.80 0.25
N ALA A 11 -22.24 16.77 0.86
CA ALA A 11 -20.95 17.27 0.36
C ALA A 11 -19.89 16.17 0.27
N VAL A 12 -19.78 15.33 1.30
CA VAL A 12 -18.84 14.20 1.36
C VAL A 12 -19.20 13.14 0.32
N GLU A 13 -20.48 12.82 0.15
CA GLU A 13 -20.95 11.88 -0.87
C GLU A 13 -20.59 12.36 -2.27
N HIS A 14 -20.89 13.62 -2.59
CA HIS A 14 -20.54 14.21 -3.88
C HIS A 14 -19.03 14.25 -4.13
N ALA A 15 -18.23 14.66 -3.14
CA ALA A 15 -16.77 14.66 -3.27
C ALA A 15 -16.22 13.25 -3.51
N ASN A 16 -16.74 12.26 -2.80
CA ASN A 16 -16.31 10.86 -2.92
C ASN A 16 -16.77 10.19 -4.23
N ALA A 17 -17.85 10.68 -4.84
CA ALA A 17 -18.36 10.22 -6.14
C ALA A 17 -17.49 10.67 -7.33
N SER A 18 -16.59 11.64 -7.14
CA SER A 18 -15.64 12.06 -8.17
C SER A 18 -14.81 10.89 -8.69
N ARG A 19 -14.58 10.83 -10.02
CA ARG A 19 -13.60 9.91 -10.62
C ARG A 19 -12.15 10.26 -10.27
N TYR A 20 -11.90 11.49 -9.85
CA TYR A 20 -10.60 11.98 -9.41
C TYR A 20 -10.49 11.99 -7.89
N ALA A 21 -9.29 11.71 -7.37
CA ALA A 21 -9.01 11.65 -5.94
C ALA A 21 -7.54 12.03 -5.63
N LEU A 22 -7.01 13.12 -6.23
CA LEU A 22 -5.66 13.60 -5.94
C LEU A 22 -5.56 14.23 -4.55
N GLY A 23 -6.40 15.25 -4.31
CA GLY A 23 -6.48 15.91 -3.03
C GLY A 23 -7.79 16.66 -2.85
N ALA A 24 -8.05 17.08 -1.61
CA ALA A 24 -9.24 17.85 -1.24
C ALA A 24 -8.90 18.93 -0.21
N ALA A 25 -9.82 19.88 -0.05
CA ALA A 25 -9.72 20.94 0.94
C ALA A 25 -11.05 21.06 1.70
N VAL A 26 -10.96 21.23 3.02
CA VAL A 26 -12.12 21.49 3.88
C VAL A 26 -11.92 22.83 4.56
N PHE A 27 -12.86 23.75 4.37
CA PHE A 27 -12.86 25.03 5.08
C PHE A 27 -13.96 25.04 6.13
N CYS A 28 -13.60 25.32 7.38
CA CYS A 28 -14.54 25.36 8.50
C CYS A 28 -13.97 26.19 9.68
N GLY A 29 -14.86 26.68 10.55
CA GLY A 29 -14.46 27.48 11.72
C GLY A 29 -13.77 26.70 12.85
N SER A 30 -13.76 25.37 12.80
CA SER A 30 -13.19 24.51 13.85
C SER A 30 -12.28 23.44 13.24
N GLY A 31 -11.00 23.46 13.59
CA GLY A 31 -10.04 22.46 13.10
C GLY A 31 -10.45 21.02 13.44
N ARG A 32 -11.11 20.80 14.59
CA ARG A 32 -11.65 19.48 14.98
C ARG A 32 -12.76 19.02 14.04
N THR A 33 -13.70 19.92 13.71
CA THR A 33 -14.78 19.64 12.76
C THR A 33 -14.20 19.38 11.37
N GLY A 34 -13.25 20.20 10.93
CA GLY A 34 -12.59 20.03 9.64
C GLY A 34 -11.84 18.70 9.53
N ALA A 35 -11.14 18.28 10.59
CA ALA A 35 -10.47 16.99 10.65
C ALA A 35 -11.47 15.83 10.59
N ALA A 36 -12.61 15.93 11.27
CA ALA A 36 -13.67 14.92 11.21
C ALA A 36 -14.28 14.80 9.80
N ILE A 37 -14.44 15.92 9.08
CA ILE A 37 -14.89 15.91 7.68
C ILE A 37 -13.80 15.32 6.77
N ALA A 38 -12.55 15.76 6.94
CA ALA A 38 -11.42 15.30 6.15
C ALA A 38 -11.23 13.78 6.23
N ALA A 39 -11.42 13.18 7.41
CA ALA A 39 -11.34 11.73 7.61
C ALA A 39 -12.39 10.93 6.81
N ARG A 40 -13.46 11.58 6.34
CA ARG A 40 -14.53 10.96 5.55
C ARG A 40 -14.29 11.07 4.03
N LEU A 41 -13.31 11.87 3.61
CA LEU A 41 -13.00 12.10 2.20
C LEU A 41 -12.05 11.03 1.66
N ARG A 42 -12.39 10.49 0.49
CA ARG A 42 -11.61 9.51 -0.27
C ARG A 42 -10.73 10.24 -1.27
N ALA A 43 -9.67 10.86 -0.77
CA ALA A 43 -8.67 11.59 -1.56
C ALA A 43 -7.24 11.22 -1.12
N GLY A 44 -6.28 11.42 -2.03
CA GLY A 44 -4.87 11.16 -1.78
C GLY A 44 -4.27 11.97 -0.63
N ALA A 45 -4.65 13.24 -0.54
CA ALA A 45 -4.29 14.14 0.55
C ALA A 45 -5.41 15.16 0.82
N VAL A 46 -5.59 15.57 2.09
CA VAL A 46 -6.62 16.56 2.46
C VAL A 46 -6.01 17.66 3.30
N SER A 47 -6.29 18.91 2.95
CA SER A 47 -5.94 20.07 3.77
C SER A 47 -7.18 20.61 4.49
N VAL A 48 -7.07 20.94 5.76
CA VAL A 48 -8.10 21.68 6.51
C VAL A 48 -7.68 23.14 6.60
N ASN A 49 -8.57 24.05 6.22
CA ASN A 49 -8.35 25.50 6.16
C ASN A 49 -7.14 25.91 5.30
N SER A 50 -6.83 25.10 4.28
CA SER A 50 -5.81 25.32 3.27
C SER A 50 -6.16 24.50 2.03
N VAL A 51 -5.59 24.83 0.87
CA VAL A 51 -5.84 24.09 -0.40
C VAL A 51 -4.73 23.09 -0.70
N LEU A 52 -3.48 23.41 -0.34
CA LEU A 52 -2.29 22.62 -0.72
C LEU A 52 -1.26 22.50 0.42
N GLY A 53 -1.68 22.71 1.67
CA GLY A 53 -0.79 22.64 2.83
C GLY A 53 0.00 21.32 2.89
N PHE A 54 -0.63 20.19 2.52
CA PHE A 54 0.03 18.88 2.46
C PHE A 54 1.22 18.84 1.49
N ALA A 55 1.19 19.58 0.38
CA ALA A 55 2.25 19.54 -0.64
C ALA A 55 3.50 20.29 -0.21
N ALA A 56 3.35 21.27 0.69
CA ALA A 56 4.45 22.06 1.23
C ALA A 56 5.22 21.34 2.36
N VAL A 57 4.74 20.19 2.84
CA VAL A 57 5.36 19.41 3.91
C VAL A 57 5.99 18.15 3.31
N PRO A 58 7.31 18.09 3.10
CA PRO A 58 7.97 16.97 2.43
C PRO A 58 7.85 15.63 3.17
N ALA A 59 7.53 15.66 4.46
CA ALA A 59 7.31 14.47 5.26
C ALA A 59 5.92 13.83 5.03
N LEU A 60 4.96 14.56 4.45
CA LEU A 60 3.63 14.03 4.19
C LEU A 60 3.59 13.33 2.82
N PRO A 61 3.14 12.07 2.74
CA PRO A 61 3.00 11.38 1.46
C PRO A 61 2.01 12.09 0.54
N PHE A 62 2.42 12.32 -0.71
CA PHE A 62 1.60 13.00 -1.70
C PHE A 62 1.42 12.13 -2.94
N GLY A 63 0.17 11.87 -3.31
CA GLY A 63 -0.18 11.10 -4.49
C GLY A 63 -1.66 10.74 -4.47
N GLY A 64 -2.23 10.54 -5.65
CA GLY A 64 -3.67 10.36 -5.82
C GLY A 64 -4.17 8.92 -5.68
N SER A 65 -5.41 8.74 -6.10
CA SER A 65 -6.08 7.46 -6.31
C SER A 65 -7.08 7.62 -7.47
N LYS A 66 -7.67 6.50 -7.93
CA LYS A 66 -8.60 6.48 -9.09
C LYS A 66 -7.92 7.06 -10.35
N ASP A 67 -8.64 7.89 -11.10
CA ASP A 67 -8.11 8.53 -12.31
C ASP A 67 -7.04 9.60 -12.00
N SER A 68 -6.81 9.92 -10.73
CA SER A 68 -5.70 10.80 -10.31
C SER A 68 -4.36 10.07 -10.17
N GLY A 69 -4.31 8.78 -10.49
CA GLY A 69 -3.10 7.97 -10.47
C GLY A 69 -2.94 7.12 -9.22
N PHE A 70 -1.78 6.47 -9.10
CA PHE A 70 -1.43 5.57 -8.01
C PHE A 70 0.00 5.86 -7.52
N GLY A 71 0.35 5.32 -6.34
CA GLY A 71 1.64 5.56 -5.71
C GLY A 71 1.68 6.86 -4.89
N ARG A 72 2.85 7.14 -4.32
CA ARG A 72 3.14 8.33 -3.52
C ARG A 72 4.55 8.84 -3.82
N ILE A 73 4.70 10.15 -3.79
CA ILE A 73 5.96 10.87 -3.58
C ILE A 73 5.96 11.44 -2.16
N HIS A 74 7.07 12.05 -1.74
CA HIS A 74 7.26 12.56 -0.38
C HIS A 74 7.19 11.48 0.72
N GLY A 75 7.60 11.85 1.93
CA GLY A 75 7.60 10.95 3.07
C GLY A 75 8.46 9.70 2.85
N GLU A 76 8.28 8.72 3.72
CA GLU A 76 8.96 7.44 3.61
C GLU A 76 8.45 6.63 2.41
N GLU A 77 7.15 6.74 2.11
CA GLU A 77 6.46 6.07 1.04
C GLU A 77 7.00 6.49 -0.33
N GLY A 78 7.30 7.76 -0.51
CA GLY A 78 7.92 8.30 -1.72
C GLY A 78 9.35 7.80 -1.90
N LEU A 79 10.14 7.72 -0.83
CA LEU A 79 11.48 7.12 -0.89
C LEU A 79 11.41 5.63 -1.26
N ARG A 80 10.50 4.88 -0.63
CA ARG A 80 10.26 3.46 -0.91
C ARG A 80 9.78 3.22 -2.34
N ALA A 81 9.11 4.19 -2.99
CA ALA A 81 8.71 4.07 -4.39
C ALA A 81 9.90 3.99 -5.37
N PHE A 82 11.10 4.42 -4.95
CA PHE A 82 12.34 4.34 -5.72
C PHE A 82 13.28 3.21 -5.24
N THR A 83 12.81 2.29 -4.39
CA THR A 83 13.61 1.14 -3.93
C THR A 83 13.04 -0.19 -4.44
N SER A 84 13.89 -1.22 -4.45
CA SER A 84 13.47 -2.60 -4.71
C SER A 84 13.48 -3.40 -3.41
N VAL A 85 12.33 -3.97 -3.03
CA VAL A 85 12.24 -4.81 -1.83
C VAL A 85 12.95 -6.13 -2.08
N GLN A 86 13.92 -6.46 -1.24
CA GLN A 86 14.63 -7.74 -1.29
C GLN A 86 14.40 -8.52 0.01
N SER A 87 13.90 -9.74 -0.11
CA SER A 87 13.82 -10.68 1.01
C SER A 87 15.06 -11.56 1.05
N VAL A 88 15.74 -11.59 2.21
CA VAL A 88 16.91 -12.43 2.44
C VAL A 88 16.65 -13.31 3.66
N THR A 89 16.95 -14.60 3.56
CA THR A 89 16.89 -15.54 4.67
C THR A 89 18.23 -16.23 4.83
N VAL A 90 18.61 -16.51 6.08
CA VAL A 90 19.84 -17.23 6.42
C VAL A 90 19.46 -18.44 7.24
N GLN A 91 19.88 -19.63 6.79
CA GLN A 91 19.62 -20.87 7.49
C GLN A 91 20.40 -20.89 8.82
N ARG A 92 19.69 -20.92 9.96
CA ARG A 92 20.31 -21.02 11.30
C ARG A 92 20.63 -22.46 11.71
N PHE A 93 19.78 -23.41 11.31
CA PHE A 93 19.93 -24.83 11.64
C PHE A 93 19.78 -25.67 10.38
N ALA A 94 20.63 -26.69 10.23
CA ALA A 94 20.49 -27.66 9.17
C ALA A 94 19.39 -28.66 9.52
N PRO A 95 18.49 -29.00 8.58
CA PRO A 95 17.60 -30.14 8.77
C PRO A 95 18.43 -31.43 8.83
N ALA A 96 17.94 -32.43 9.55
CA ALA A 96 18.60 -33.74 9.67
C ALA A 96 18.90 -34.38 8.31
N ILE A 97 18.08 -34.07 7.29
CA ILE A 97 18.33 -34.44 5.90
C ILE A 97 18.16 -33.19 5.03
N ALA A 98 19.28 -32.64 4.55
CA ALA A 98 19.30 -31.43 3.72
C ALA A 98 19.17 -31.74 2.22
N LEU A 99 18.08 -32.40 1.81
CA LEU A 99 17.89 -32.88 0.43
C LEU A 99 17.97 -31.78 -0.64
N THR A 100 17.74 -30.53 -0.26
CA THR A 100 17.81 -29.34 -1.14
C THR A 100 19.16 -28.62 -1.05
N SER A 101 20.17 -29.21 -0.39
CA SER A 101 21.52 -28.66 -0.27
C SER A 101 22.47 -29.23 -1.32
N PHE A 102 23.43 -28.42 -1.76
CA PHE A 102 24.54 -28.85 -2.62
C PHE A 102 25.49 -29.84 -1.95
N ALA A 103 25.44 -29.98 -0.62
CA ALA A 103 26.28 -30.92 0.13
C ALA A 103 25.84 -32.39 -0.01
N VAL A 104 24.62 -32.67 -0.49
CA VAL A 104 24.11 -34.04 -0.61
C VAL A 104 24.53 -34.66 -1.95
N PRO A 105 25.16 -35.85 -1.98
CA PRO A 105 25.54 -36.53 -3.22
C PRO A 105 24.34 -36.77 -4.15
N ALA A 106 24.57 -36.66 -5.47
CA ALA A 106 23.53 -36.80 -6.49
C ALA A 106 22.74 -38.12 -6.38
N ALA A 107 23.43 -39.23 -6.11
CA ALA A 107 22.80 -40.55 -5.95
C ALA A 107 21.79 -40.59 -4.78
N THR A 108 22.06 -39.90 -3.69
CA THR A 108 21.14 -39.82 -2.53
C THR A 108 19.90 -39.00 -2.87
N ARG A 109 20.08 -37.89 -3.60
CA ARG A 109 18.97 -37.06 -4.11
C ARG A 109 18.10 -37.84 -5.10
N GLU A 110 18.71 -38.59 -6.01
CA GLU A 110 17.98 -39.43 -6.97
C GLU A 110 17.15 -40.52 -6.31
N ARG A 111 17.70 -41.18 -5.27
CA ARG A 111 16.97 -42.16 -4.46
C ARG A 111 15.76 -41.52 -3.76
N ALA A 112 15.94 -40.33 -3.18
CA ALA A 112 14.86 -39.59 -2.53
C ALA A 112 13.74 -39.23 -3.51
N VAL A 113 14.08 -38.74 -4.71
CA VAL A 113 13.10 -38.43 -5.77
C VAL A 113 12.37 -39.69 -6.23
N ARG A 114 13.07 -40.82 -6.40
CA ARG A 114 12.45 -42.10 -6.78
C ARG A 114 11.45 -42.58 -5.72
N LEU A 115 11.81 -42.48 -4.45
CA LEU A 115 10.94 -42.80 -3.30
C LEU A 115 9.71 -41.89 -3.27
N ALA A 116 9.88 -40.58 -3.39
CA ALA A 116 8.77 -39.62 -3.43
C ALA A 116 7.80 -39.94 -4.57
N ARG A 117 8.32 -40.22 -5.78
CA ARG A 117 7.49 -40.61 -6.94
C ARG A 117 6.73 -41.91 -6.72
N ALA A 118 7.36 -42.91 -6.10
CA ALA A 118 6.70 -44.20 -5.80
C ALA A 118 5.58 -44.04 -4.75
N LEU A 119 5.80 -43.19 -3.73
CA LEU A 119 4.80 -42.88 -2.70
C LEU A 119 3.61 -42.09 -3.25
N HIS A 120 3.86 -41.13 -4.16
CA HIS A 120 2.81 -40.30 -4.76
C HIS A 120 2.12 -40.93 -5.98
N ARG A 121 2.62 -42.06 -6.51
CA ARG A 121 1.96 -42.84 -7.58
C ARG A 121 0.81 -43.74 -7.09
N ARG A 122 0.57 -43.81 -5.78
CA ARG A 122 -0.50 -44.62 -5.15
C ARG A 122 -1.75 -43.81 -4.78
N ARG A 123 -1.94 -42.64 -5.39
CA ARG A 123 -3.21 -41.88 -5.35
C ARG A 123 -3.66 -41.55 -6.75
#